data_AF-A0AA88RLI3-F1
#
_entry.id   AF-A0AA88RLI3-F1
#
_cell.length_a   1.000
_cell.length_b   1.000
_cell.length_c   1.000
_cell.angle_alpha   90.00
_cell.angle_beta   90.00
_cell.angle_gamma   90.00
#
_symmetry.space_group_name_H-M   'P 1'
#
loop_
_entity.id
_entity.type
_entity.pdbx_description
1 polymer ?
#
loop_
_entity_poly.entity_id
_entity_poly.type
_entity_poly.pdbx_seq_one_letter_code
_entity_poly.pdbx_strand_id
1 'polypeptide(L)'
;MERVVTVNAYGTASNTYIKLLIEKYNGIVMKEGESVVDLNKLLLLAKQLAALGNPIPDKMQVSIVLSSLPDSWDPVVISINVSGQDLTMKNLPMLLGLEAERRVKKKKNESHLVAPTPTFNIGSTSSNAP
;
A
#
# COMPACT_ATOMS: atom_id res chain seq x y z
N MET A 1 9.89 7.59 46.24
CA MET A 1 9.12 7.32 45.01
C MET A 1 9.85 6.27 44.21
N GLU A 2 9.32 5.06 44.26
CA GLU A 2 9.91 3.88 43.65
C GLU A 2 9.70 3.96 42.12
N ARG A 3 10.79 4.00 41.35
CA ARG A 3 10.70 3.86 39.89
C ARG A 3 10.51 2.38 39.60
N VAL A 4 9.29 2.01 39.23
CA VAL A 4 8.99 0.70 38.67
C VAL A 4 9.73 0.62 37.32
N VAL A 5 10.92 0.04 37.33
CA VAL A 5 11.65 -0.32 36.11
C VAL A 5 11.05 -1.63 35.63
N THR A 6 10.07 -1.55 34.73
CA THR A 6 9.65 -2.71 33.94
C THR A 6 10.83 -3.15 33.09
N VAL A 7 11.54 -4.17 33.56
CA VAL A 7 12.56 -4.89 32.78
C VAL A 7 11.80 -5.77 31.79
N ASN A 8 11.64 -5.29 30.56
CA ASN A 8 11.12 -6.06 29.44
C ASN A 8 12.18 -7.07 28.96
N ALA A 9 11.74 -8.29 28.64
CA ALA A 9 12.55 -9.49 28.38
C ALA A 9 13.50 -9.42 27.16
N TYR A 10 13.63 -8.26 26.54
CA TYR A 10 14.58 -7.97 25.48
C TYR A 10 15.47 -6.86 26.01
N GLY A 11 16.73 -7.17 26.34
CA GLY A 11 17.67 -6.23 26.95
C GLY A 11 17.62 -4.86 26.27
N THR A 12 17.76 -3.79 27.06
CA THR A 12 17.59 -2.39 26.67
C THR A 12 18.01 -2.16 25.22
N ALA A 13 17.05 -2.13 24.30
CA ALA A 13 17.34 -1.87 22.90
C ALA A 13 18.04 -0.52 22.84
N SER A 14 19.18 -0.45 22.15
CA SER A 14 19.92 0.79 22.04
C SER A 14 19.04 1.83 21.36
N ASN A 15 19.11 3.09 21.80
CA ASN A 15 18.39 4.20 21.16
C ASN A 15 18.69 4.27 19.64
N THR A 16 19.89 3.86 19.24
CA THR A 16 20.28 3.71 17.83
C THR A 16 19.43 2.68 17.10
N TYR A 17 19.15 1.53 17.69
CA TYR A 17 18.31 0.49 17.08
C TYR A 17 16.87 0.96 16.92
N ILE A 18 16.30 1.62 17.93
CA ILE A 18 14.96 2.22 17.85
C ILE A 18 14.91 3.25 16.71
N LYS A 19 15.92 4.11 16.61
CA LYS A 19 16.02 5.10 15.53
C LYS A 19 16.05 4.44 14.14
N LEU A 20 16.85 3.38 13.96
CA LEU A 20 16.90 2.64 12.70
C LEU A 20 15.55 2.00 12.34
N LEU A 21 14.79 1.53 13.33
CA LEU A 21 13.45 0.98 13.09
C LEU A 21 12.44 2.07 12.68
N ILE A 22 12.52 3.27 13.27
CA ILE A 22 11.69 4.42 12.88
C ILE A 22 12.04 4.86 11.44
N GLU A 23 13.32 4.95 11.10
CA GLU A 23 13.76 5.29 9.74
C GLU A 23 13.27 4.26 8.72
N LYS A 24 13.37 2.96 9.05
CA LYS A 24 12.81 1.89 8.21
C LYS A 24 11.30 1.99 8.07
N TYR A 25 10.59 2.30 9.16
CA TYR A 25 9.14 2.45 9.16
C TYR A 25 8.69 3.58 8.23
N ASN A 26 9.35 4.74 8.31
CA ASN A 26 9.04 5.92 7.51
C ASN A 26 9.46 5.77 6.03
N GLY A 27 10.44 4.91 5.74
CA GLY A 27 10.96 4.71 4.39
C GLY A 27 10.23 3.65 3.56
N ILE A 28 9.21 2.99 4.10
CA ILE A 28 8.40 2.04 3.33
C ILE A 28 7.53 2.81 2.35
N VAL A 29 7.75 2.56 1.06
CA VAL A 29 6.90 3.02 -0.04
C VAL A 29 6.51 1.79 -0.85
N MET A 30 5.23 1.66 -1.15
CA MET A 30 4.69 0.59 -1.97
C MET A 30 4.93 0.90 -3.45
N LYS A 31 5.55 -0.02 -4.17
CA LYS A 31 5.76 0.16 -5.62
C LYS A 31 4.49 -0.12 -6.42
N GLU A 32 4.37 0.54 -7.56
CA GLU A 32 3.26 0.32 -8.49
C GLU A 32 3.24 -1.16 -8.95
N GLY A 33 2.11 -1.82 -8.75
CA GLY A 33 1.92 -3.22 -9.11
C GLY A 33 2.47 -4.26 -8.12
N GLU A 34 3.14 -3.85 -7.05
CA GLU A 34 3.47 -4.77 -5.94
C GLU A 34 2.23 -5.02 -5.08
N SER A 35 2.18 -6.21 -4.46
CA SER A 35 1.07 -6.59 -3.57
C SER A 35 1.17 -5.84 -2.23
N VAL A 36 0.05 -5.79 -1.49
CA VAL A 36 -0.11 -5.26 -0.11
C VAL A 36 0.90 -5.86 0.91
N VAL A 37 1.78 -6.78 0.51
CA VAL A 37 2.88 -7.36 1.32
C VAL A 37 3.75 -6.30 2.00
N ASP A 38 3.92 -5.11 1.44
CA ASP A 38 4.67 -4.04 2.10
C ASP A 38 3.93 -3.40 3.29
N LEU A 39 2.59 -3.42 3.30
CA LEU A 39 1.81 -3.00 4.47
C LEU A 39 2.00 -3.95 5.64
N ASN A 40 2.17 -5.25 5.38
CA ASN A 40 2.48 -6.23 6.44
C ASN A 40 3.84 -5.95 7.09
N LYS A 41 4.84 -5.49 6.33
CA LYS A 41 6.14 -5.07 6.87
C LYS A 41 5.99 -3.84 7.77
N LEU A 42 5.17 -2.88 7.36
CA LEU A 42 4.88 -1.69 8.14
C LEU A 42 4.20 -2.04 9.48
N LEU A 43 3.19 -2.91 9.44
CA LEU A 43 2.51 -3.46 10.62
C LEU A 43 3.48 -4.21 11.56
N LEU A 44 4.43 -4.97 11.01
CA LEU A 44 5.44 -5.68 11.80
C LEU A 44 6.39 -4.72 12.52
N LEU A 45 6.87 -3.69 11.82
CA LEU A 45 7.74 -2.65 12.39
C LEU A 45 7.02 -1.86 13.50
N ALA A 46 5.75 -1.50 13.32
CA ALA A 46 4.95 -0.87 14.37
C ALA A 46 4.83 -1.74 15.63
N LYS A 47 4.62 -3.05 15.47
CA LYS A 47 4.58 -4.00 16.59
C LYS A 47 5.93 -4.13 17.29
N GLN A 48 7.03 -4.15 16.54
CA GLN A 48 8.38 -4.17 17.11
C GLN A 48 8.66 -2.90 17.92
N LEU A 49 8.34 -1.73 17.38
CA LEU A 49 8.49 -0.45 18.09
C LEU A 49 7.64 -0.39 19.37
N ALA A 50 6.40 -0.89 19.33
CA ALA A 50 5.55 -1.00 20.51
C ALA A 50 6.14 -1.93 21.59
N ALA A 51 6.69 -3.08 21.20
CA ALA A 51 7.34 -4.01 22.14
C ALA A 51 8.59 -3.40 22.80
N LEU A 52 9.25 -2.46 22.13
CA LEU A 52 10.39 -1.70 22.65
C LEU A 52 9.98 -0.46 23.47
N GLY A 53 8.70 -0.30 23.81
CA GLY A 53 8.20 0.86 24.57
C GLY A 53 8.09 2.15 23.76
N ASN A 54 8.13 2.07 22.42
CA ASN A 54 8.04 3.20 21.50
C ASN A 54 6.85 3.03 20.53
N PRO A 55 5.60 2.89 21.01
CA PRO A 55 4.45 2.68 20.13
C PRO A 55 4.21 3.90 19.22
N ILE A 56 3.95 3.64 17.94
CA ILE A 56 3.53 4.69 17.00
C ILE A 56 2.02 4.95 17.19
N PRO A 57 1.57 6.20 17.35
CA PRO A 57 0.16 6.52 17.46
C PRO A 57 -0.64 6.04 16.23
N ASP A 58 -1.82 5.48 16.45
CA ASP A 58 -2.67 4.91 15.39
C ASP A 58 -2.92 5.88 14.22
N LYS A 59 -3.24 7.15 14.53
CA LYS A 59 -3.40 8.21 13.51
C LYS A 59 -2.14 8.44 12.66
N MET A 60 -0.96 8.34 13.27
CA MET A 60 0.32 8.49 12.56
C MET A 60 0.59 7.27 11.68
N GLN A 61 0.26 6.06 12.16
CA GLN A 61 0.36 4.85 11.35
C GLN A 61 -0.54 4.94 10.11
N VAL A 62 -1.79 5.38 10.27
CA VAL A 62 -2.73 5.60 9.16
C VAL A 62 -2.15 6.60 8.15
N SER A 63 -1.62 7.74 8.61
CA SER A 63 -1.03 8.74 7.72
C SER A 63 0.14 8.18 6.91
N ILE A 64 1.00 7.38 7.55
CA ILE A 64 2.19 6.81 6.90
C ILE A 64 1.78 5.74 5.88
N VAL A 65 0.79 4.90 6.21
CA VAL A 65 0.21 3.95 5.26
C VAL A 65 -0.30 4.67 4.03
N LEU A 66 -1.13 5.71 4.18
CA LEU A 66 -1.72 6.42 3.05
C LEU A 66 -0.65 7.13 2.20
N SER A 67 0.38 7.71 2.83
CA SER A 67 1.49 8.35 2.10
C SER A 67 2.44 7.35 1.43
N SER A 68 2.41 6.08 1.84
CA SER A 68 3.25 5.02 1.24
C SER A 68 2.62 4.42 -0.01
N LEU A 69 1.34 4.66 -0.27
CA LEU A 69 0.64 4.14 -1.46
C LEU A 69 1.17 4.82 -2.72
N PRO A 70 1.23 4.10 -3.87
CA PRO A 70 1.67 4.70 -5.11
C PRO A 70 0.59 5.65 -5.68
N ASP A 71 1.01 6.62 -6.50
CA ASP A 71 0.15 7.69 -7.05
C ASP A 71 -1.14 7.19 -7.72
N SER A 72 -1.14 5.97 -8.28
CA SER A 72 -2.34 5.35 -8.85
C SER A 72 -3.47 5.14 -7.82
N TRP A 73 -3.18 5.26 -6.53
CA TRP A 73 -4.10 5.18 -5.41
C TRP A 73 -4.63 6.53 -4.93
N ASP A 74 -4.18 7.66 -5.48
CA ASP A 74 -4.66 9.00 -5.10
C ASP A 74 -6.19 9.13 -5.06
N PRO A 75 -6.96 8.60 -6.04
CA PRO A 75 -8.43 8.66 -5.95
C PRO A 75 -9.01 7.97 -4.71
N VAL A 76 -8.35 6.91 -4.23
CA VAL A 76 -8.75 6.16 -3.04
C VAL A 76 -8.41 6.95 -1.79
N VAL A 77 -7.20 7.52 -1.72
CA VAL A 77 -6.78 8.38 -0.61
C VAL A 77 -7.71 9.59 -0.47
N ILE A 78 -8.05 10.24 -1.59
CA ILE A 78 -9.00 11.37 -1.61
C ILE A 78 -10.39 10.91 -1.13
N SER A 79 -10.92 9.80 -1.66
CA SER A 79 -12.22 9.27 -1.24
C SER A 79 -12.27 8.96 0.25
N ILE A 80 -11.20 8.39 0.80
CA ILE A 80 -11.06 8.07 2.22
C ILE A 80 -11.06 9.36 3.05
N ASN A 81 -10.26 10.36 2.68
CA ASN A 81 -10.17 11.64 3.40
C ASN A 81 -11.48 12.44 3.37
N VAL A 82 -12.21 12.41 2.25
CA VAL A 82 -13.47 13.14 2.09
C VAL A 82 -14.65 12.42 2.76
N SER A 83 -14.55 11.11 3.00
CA SER A 83 -15.63 10.32 3.63
C SER A 83 -15.96 10.74 5.06
N GLY A 84 -15.05 11.45 5.74
CA GLY A 84 -15.20 11.81 7.16
C GLY A 84 -15.15 10.61 8.12
N GLN A 85 -14.82 9.41 7.61
CA GLN A 85 -14.72 8.20 8.42
C GLN A 85 -13.49 8.25 9.33
N ASP A 86 -13.66 7.91 10.61
CA ASP A 86 -12.53 7.67 11.50
C ASP A 86 -11.75 6.42 11.06
N LEU A 87 -10.58 6.66 10.48
CA LEU A 87 -9.65 5.62 10.08
C LEU A 87 -8.72 5.24 11.21
N THR A 88 -8.54 3.93 11.34
CA THR A 88 -7.65 3.31 12.32
C THR A 88 -6.91 2.15 11.68
N MET A 89 -5.84 1.67 12.30
CA MET A 89 -5.15 0.47 11.81
C MET A 89 -6.00 -0.80 11.90
N LYS A 90 -7.18 -0.74 12.55
CA LYS A 90 -8.16 -1.84 12.58
C LYS A 90 -8.96 -1.95 11.28
N ASN A 91 -9.34 -0.82 10.66
CA ASN A 91 -10.21 -0.82 9.48
C ASN A 91 -9.45 -0.57 8.16
N LEU A 92 -8.34 0.18 8.21
CA LEU A 92 -7.59 0.57 7.02
C LEU A 92 -7.05 -0.62 6.20
N PRO A 93 -6.43 -1.67 6.80
CA PRO A 93 -5.91 -2.79 6.01
C PRO A 93 -7.00 -3.53 5.23
N MET A 94 -8.19 -3.67 5.82
CA MET A 94 -9.34 -4.31 5.18
C MET A 94 -9.83 -3.48 3.99
N LEU A 95 -9.97 -2.16 4.17
CA LEU A 95 -10.40 -1.25 3.10
C LEU A 95 -9.43 -1.27 1.91
N LEU A 96 -8.12 -1.20 2.18
CA LEU A 96 -7.10 -1.27 1.13
C LEU A 96 -7.07 -2.63 0.43
N GLY A 97 -7.29 -3.73 1.18
CA GLY A 97 -7.42 -5.07 0.62
C GLY A 97 -8.59 -5.19 -0.36
N LEU A 98 -9.77 -4.71 0.02
CA LEU A 98 -10.97 -4.72 -0.83
C LEU A 98 -10.77 -3.90 -2.11
N GLU A 99 -10.17 -2.72 -2.00
CA GLU A 99 -9.89 -1.88 -3.17
C GLU A 99 -8.82 -2.49 -4.08
N ALA A 100 -7.79 -3.15 -3.52
CA ALA A 100 -6.80 -3.89 -4.30
C ALA A 100 -7.47 -4.98 -5.14
N GLU A 101 -8.36 -5.78 -4.55
CA GLU A 101 -9.11 -6.82 -5.27
C GLU A 101 -9.99 -6.24 -6.38
N ARG A 102 -10.68 -5.13 -6.11
CA ARG A 102 -11.52 -4.45 -7.10
C ARG A 102 -10.72 -3.98 -8.31
N ARG A 103 -9.52 -3.43 -8.07
CA ARG A 103 -8.59 -2.98 -9.10
C ARG A 103 -8.06 -4.14 -9.96
N VAL A 104 -7.75 -5.29 -9.36
CA VAL A 104 -7.34 -6.50 -10.08
C VAL A 104 -8.47 -7.02 -10.98
N LYS A 105 -9.71 -7.09 -10.46
CA LYS A 105 -10.89 -7.53 -11.24
C LYS A 105 -11.17 -6.59 -12.43
N LYS A 106 -11.04 -5.27 -12.23
CA LYS A 106 -11.23 -4.28 -13.31
C LYS A 106 -10.21 -4.47 -14.43
N LYS A 107 -8.92 -4.63 -14.10
CA LYS A 107 -7.85 -4.87 -15.10
C LYS A 107 -8.11 -6.14 -15.93
N LYS A 108 -8.57 -7.23 -15.30
CA LYS A 108 -8.90 -8.48 -15.99
C LYS A 108 -10.06 -8.31 -16.99
N ASN A 109 -11.07 -7.53 -16.62
CA ASN A 109 -12.23 -7.28 -17.49
C ASN A 109 -11.86 -6.37 -18.67
N GLU A 110 -11.02 -5.34 -18.47
CA GLU A 110 -10.54 -4.46 -19.55
C GLU A 110 -9.65 -5.21 -20.55
N SER A 111 -8.81 -6.14 -20.08
CA SER A 111 -7.98 -6.98 -20.96
C SER A 111 -8.76 -7.94 -21.87
N HIS A 112 -10.02 -8.26 -21.54
CA HIS A 112 -10.89 -9.08 -22.39
C HIS A 112 -11.69 -8.27 -23.43
N LEU A 113 -11.66 -6.93 -23.38
CA LEU A 113 -12.41 -6.04 -24.27
C LEU A 113 -11.58 -5.47 -25.42
N VAL A 114 -10.30 -5.83 -25.56
CA VAL A 114 -9.52 -5.53 -26.76
C VAL A 114 -9.92 -6.52 -27.85
N ALA A 115 -11.06 -6.26 -28.49
CA ALA A 115 -11.45 -6.95 -29.72
C ALA A 115 -10.34 -6.73 -30.77
N PRO A 116 -9.93 -7.76 -31.52
CA PRO A 116 -9.02 -7.56 -32.64
C PRO A 116 -9.71 -6.64 -33.64
N THR A 117 -9.12 -5.47 -33.90
CA THR A 117 -9.53 -4.62 -35.01
C THR A 117 -9.44 -5.46 -36.30
N PRO A 118 -10.54 -5.64 -37.05
CA PRO A 118 -10.46 -6.31 -38.33
C PRO A 118 -9.62 -5.43 -39.24
N THR A 119 -8.39 -5.87 -39.49
CA THR A 119 -7.52 -5.23 -40.49
C THR A 119 -8.11 -5.60 -41.85
N PHE A 120 -8.90 -4.69 -42.43
CA PHE A 120 -9.39 -4.85 -43.79
C PHE A 120 -8.21 -4.76 -44.75
N ASN A 121 -7.72 -5.90 -45.18
CA ASN A 121 -6.67 -6.01 -46.20
C ASN A 121 -7.35 -5.85 -47.57
N ILE A 122 -7.42 -4.61 -48.09
CA ILE A 122 -7.91 -4.35 -49.44
C ILE A 122 -6.76 -4.68 -50.41
N GLY A 123 -6.62 -5.97 -50.72
CA GLY A 123 -5.90 -6.42 -51.90
C GLY A 123 -6.79 -6.23 -53.12
N SER A 124 -6.75 -5.05 -53.74
CA SER A 124 -7.30 -4.86 -55.07
C SER A 124 -6.29 -5.28 -56.13
N THR A 125 -6.71 -6.29 -56.86
CA THR A 125 -6.05 -6.99 -57.96
C THR A 125 -5.77 -6.11 -59.17
N SER A 126 -4.63 -6.39 -59.81
CA SER A 126 -4.29 -6.27 -61.23
C SER A 126 -5.36 -5.71 -62.19
N SER A 127 -4.98 -4.69 -62.97
CA SER A 127 -5.56 -4.45 -64.29
C SER A 127 -4.44 -4.09 -65.26
N ASN A 128 -3.92 -5.11 -65.95
CA ASN A 128 -3.22 -4.93 -67.23
C ASN A 128 -4.23 -4.44 -68.28
N ALA A 129 -3.84 -3.44 -69.06
CA ALA A 129 -4.49 -3.13 -70.34
C ALA A 129 -3.40 -2.95 -71.41
N PRO A 130 -3.69 -3.35 -72.67
CA PRO A 130 -2.72 -3.51 -73.75
C PRO A 130 -2.19 -2.18 -74.33
#